data_AF-A0A1I2Z8Q3-F1
#
_entry.id   AF-A0A1I2Z8Q3-F1
#
_cell.length_a   1.000
_cell.length_b   1.000
_cell.length_c   1.000
_cell.angle_alpha   90.00
_cell.angle_beta   90.00
_cell.angle_gamma   90.00
#
_symmetry.space_group_name_H-M   'P 1'
#
loop_
_entity.id
_entity.type
_entity.pdbx_description
1 polymer ?
#
loop_
_entity_poly.entity_id
_entity_poly.type
_entity_poly.pdbx_seq_one_letter_code
_entity_poly.pdbx_strand_id
1 'polypeptide(L)' 'MKQGALIYDEQTDRYDIRFDLANYYGGLHCGECFDVMIGGRWKPTRIEMAENWYLVGIRADDLSGLRVRI' A
#
# COMPACT_ATOMS: atom_id res chain seq x y z
N MET A 1 9.61 -3.64 -11.80
CA MET A 1 8.68 -3.08 -10.81
C MET A 1 7.28 -3.52 -11.13
N LYS A 2 6.60 -4.14 -10.16
CA LYS A 2 5.25 -4.67 -10.29
C LYS A 2 4.28 -3.63 -9.75
N GLN A 3 3.25 -3.28 -10.51
CA GLN A 3 2.26 -2.29 -10.09
C GLN A 3 1.00 -2.97 -9.61
N GLY A 4 0.35 -2.38 -8.61
CA GLY A 4 -0.89 -2.89 -8.07
C GLY A 4 -1.70 -1.80 -7.39
N ALA A 5 -2.75 -2.22 -6.69
CA ALA A 5 -3.53 -1.38 -5.80
C ALA A 5 -3.39 -1.86 -4.37
N LEU A 6 -3.24 -0.93 -3.43
CA LEU A 6 -3.41 -1.24 -2.02
C LEU A 6 -4.84 -1.70 -1.77
N ILE A 7 -4.99 -2.77 -1.01
CA ILE A 7 -6.27 -3.27 -0.52
C ILE A 7 -6.13 -3.55 0.96
N TYR A 8 -7.19 -3.34 1.73
CA TYR A 8 -7.23 -3.77 3.11
C TYR A 8 -7.81 -5.18 3.19
N ASP A 9 -7.07 -6.10 3.82
CA ASP A 9 -7.52 -7.46 4.12
C ASP A 9 -8.02 -7.52 5.56
N GLU A 10 -9.34 -7.59 5.70
CA GLU A 10 -10.03 -7.68 6.99
C GLU A 10 -9.71 -8.97 7.75
N GLN A 11 -9.28 -10.04 7.08
CA GLN A 11 -8.96 -11.31 7.75
C GLN A 11 -7.64 -11.24 8.52
N THR A 12 -6.68 -10.47 7.99
CA THR A 12 -5.34 -10.35 8.55
C THR A 12 -5.08 -9.00 9.23
N ASP A 13 -6.04 -8.09 9.17
CA ASP A 13 -5.95 -6.69 9.65
C ASP A 13 -4.71 -5.98 9.09
N ARG A 14 -4.48 -6.16 7.78
CA ARG A 14 -3.30 -5.65 7.07
C ARG A 14 -3.69 -5.08 5.73
N TYR A 15 -2.94 -4.09 5.29
CA TYR A 15 -2.93 -3.76 3.87
C TYR A 15 -2.12 -4.79 3.09
N ASP A 16 -2.55 -5.07 1.86
CA ASP A 16 -1.87 -5.91 0.88
C ASP A 16 -1.83 -5.19 -0.47
N ILE A 17 -1.06 -5.71 -1.42
CA ILE A 17 -1.01 -5.21 -2.79
C ILE A 17 -1.60 -6.25 -3.73
N ARG A 18 -2.73 -5.91 -4.35
CA ARG A 18 -3.29 -6.69 -5.45
C ARG A 18 -2.65 -6.26 -6.76
N PHE A 19 -1.98 -7.20 -7.42
CA PHE A 19 -1.34 -6.96 -8.71
C PHE A 19 -2.21 -7.37 -9.90
N ASP A 20 -3.05 -8.39 -9.72
CA ASP A 20 -3.96 -8.93 -10.74
C ASP A 20 -5.15 -9.66 -10.07
N LEU A 21 -6.01 -10.32 -10.85
CA LEU A 21 -7.22 -10.99 -10.39
C LEU A 21 -6.96 -11.95 -9.21
N ALA A 22 -5.90 -12.76 -9.30
CA ALA A 22 -5.53 -13.79 -8.32
C ALA A 22 -4.09 -13.65 -7.79
N ASN A 23 -3.45 -12.48 -7.98
CA ASN A 23 -2.04 -12.27 -7.66
C ASN A 23 -1.90 -11.14 -6.64
N TYR A 24 -1.37 -11.47 -5.48
CA TYR A 24 -1.30 -10.63 -4.29
C TYR A 24 0.11 -10.64 -3.71
N TYR A 25 0.47 -9.65 -2.91
CA TYR A 25 1.77 -9.59 -2.27
C TYR A 25 1.85 -10.52 -1.06
N GLY A 26 0.76 -10.66 -0.31
CA GLY A 26 0.66 -11.54 0.86
C GLY A 26 0.65 -10.82 2.20
N GLY A 27 0.20 -9.55 2.20
CA GLY A 27 0.10 -8.71 3.38
C GLY A 27 1.38 -7.93 3.63
N LEU A 28 1.23 -6.65 3.94
CA LEU A 28 2.32 -5.74 4.24
C LEU A 28 2.62 -5.74 5.74
N HIS A 29 3.89 -5.46 6.05
CA HIS A 29 4.42 -5.28 7.40
C HIS A 29 4.95 -3.86 7.57
N CYS A 30 4.93 -3.39 8.83
CA CYS A 30 5.61 -2.16 9.20
C CYS A 30 7.06 -2.16 8.72
N GLY A 31 7.48 -1.07 8.11
CA GLY A 31 8.83 -0.91 7.58
C GLY A 31 8.97 -1.21 6.09
N GLU A 32 7.98 -1.87 5.46
CA GLU A 32 8.05 -2.15 4.03
C GLU A 32 7.89 -0.88 3.18
N CYS A 33 8.72 -0.78 2.13
CA CYS A 33 8.84 0.40 1.29
C CYS A 33 8.33 0.12 -0.13
N PHE A 34 7.59 1.08 -0.69
CA PHE A 34 7.08 1.04 -2.06
C PHE A 34 6.83 2.47 -2.54
N ASP A 35 6.49 2.65 -3.82
CA ASP A 35 6.10 3.95 -4.35
C ASP A 35 4.57 4.05 -4.52
N VAL A 36 4.01 5.23 -4.25
CA VAL A 36 2.60 5.58 -4.52
C VAL A 36 2.51 6.54 -5.71
N MET A 37 1.53 6.34 -6.59
CA MET A 37 1.25 7.26 -7.70
C MET A 37 0.45 8.48 -7.22
N ILE A 38 1.05 9.67 -7.22
CA ILE A 38 0.41 10.92 -6.80
C ILE A 38 0.70 12.01 -7.82
N GLY A 39 -0.34 12.57 -8.43
CA GLY A 39 -0.21 13.65 -9.43
C GLY A 39 0.65 13.25 -10.64
N GLY A 40 0.56 11.99 -11.08
CA GLY A 40 1.34 11.46 -12.21
C GLY A 40 2.80 11.16 -11.89
N ARG A 41 3.22 11.20 -10.61
CA ARG A 41 4.58 10.88 -10.17
C ARG A 41 4.57 9.79 -9.12
N TRP A 42 5.57 8.93 -9.19
CA TRP A 42 5.86 7.94 -8.15
C TRP A 42 6.58 8.62 -6.98
N LYS A 43 6.04 8.47 -5.78
CA LYS A 43 6.64 8.98 -4.55
C LYS A 43 6.94 7.82 -3.60
N PRO A 44 8.17 7.73 -3.06
CA PRO A 44 8.51 6.67 -2.12
C PRO A 44 7.77 6.89 -0.79
N THR A 45 7.39 5.78 -0.19
CA THR A 45 6.80 5.74 1.15
C THR A 45 7.26 4.50 1.90
N ARG A 46 6.95 4.47 3.19
CA ARG A 46 7.03 3.30 4.04
C ARG A 46 5.71 3.12 4.74
N ILE A 47 5.18 1.91 4.77
CA ILE A 47 3.95 1.61 5.52
C ILE A 47 4.29 1.33 6.98
N GLU A 48 3.46 1.84 7.88
CA GLU A 48 3.59 1.70 9.32
C GLU A 48 2.21 1.55 9.95
N MET A 49 2.17 1.06 11.19
CA MET A 49 0.95 0.90 11.98
C MET A 49 1.10 1.66 13.30
N ALA A 50 0.09 2.46 13.64
CA ALA A 50 -0.07 3.08 14.95
C ALA A 50 -1.48 2.77 15.48
N GLU A 51 -2.34 3.77 15.66
CA GLU A 51 -3.78 3.53 15.87
C GLU A 51 -4.45 2.97 14.60
N ASN A 52 -3.97 3.40 13.43
CA ASN A 52 -4.37 2.90 12.12
C ASN A 52 -3.14 2.72 11.23
N TRP A 53 -3.30 1.97 10.14
CA TRP A 53 -2.30 1.88 9.08
C TRP A 53 -2.10 3.23 8.40
N TYR A 54 -0.85 3.62 8.18
CA TYR A 54 -0.51 4.89 7.53
C TYR A 54 0.75 4.80 6.67
N LEU A 55 0.93 5.81 5.81
CA LEU A 55 2.06 5.93 4.90
C LEU A 55 2.96 7.10 5.33
N VAL A 56 4.23 6.81 5.57
CA VAL A 56 5.20 7.83 5.98
C VAL A 56 5.43 8.82 4.84
N GLY A 57 5.08 10.09 5.08
CA GLY A 57 5.25 11.17 4.11
C GLY A 57 4.13 11.33 3.08
N ILE A 58 3.11 10.46 3.12
CA ILE A 58 1.90 10.56 2.29
C ILE A 58 0.68 10.74 3.21
N ARG A 59 -0.09 11.82 3.00
CA ARG A 59 -1.37 12.03 3.70
C ARG A 59 -2.51 11.48 2.86
N ALA A 60 -3.24 10.51 3.39
CA ALA A 60 -4.44 9.94 2.81
C ALA A 60 -5.31 9.41 3.96
N ASP A 61 -6.62 9.68 3.91
CA ASP A 61 -7.57 9.21 4.93
C ASP A 61 -7.96 7.74 4.71
N ASP A 62 -7.90 7.27 3.46
CA ASP A 62 -8.08 5.88 3.05
C ASP A 62 -6.92 5.49 2.12
N LEU A 63 -6.28 4.35 2.38
CA LEU A 63 -5.18 3.84 1.56
C LEU A 63 -5.68 2.86 0.48
N SER A 64 -6.91 2.38 0.60
CA SER A 64 -7.50 1.43 -0.32
C SER A 64 -7.62 2.02 -1.73
N GLY A 65 -7.23 1.23 -2.74
CA GLY A 65 -7.23 1.65 -4.14
C GLY A 65 -6.07 2.53 -4.56
N LEU A 66 -5.19 2.97 -3.64
CA LEU A 66 -3.99 3.70 -4.02
C LEU A 66 -3.14 2.83 -4.96
N ARG A 67 -2.80 3.39 -6.14
CA ARG A 67 -1.92 2.72 -7.10
C ARG A 67 -0.48 2.79 -6.60
N VAL A 68 0.14 1.62 -6.48
CA VAL A 68 1.49 1.44 -5.95
C VAL A 68 2.38 0.65 -6.89
N ARG A 69 3.70 0.67 -6.63
CA ARG A 69 4.66 -0.24 -7.25
C ARG A 69 5.75 -0.66 -6.27
N ILE A 70 6.21 -1.90 -6.43
CA ILE A 70 7.40 -2.46 -5.76
C ILE A 70 8.44 -2.87 -6.81
#